data_AF-A0AAW3WK24-F1
#
_entry.id   AF-A0AAW3WK24-F1
#
_cell.length_a   1.000
_cell.length_b   1.000
_cell.length_c   1.000
_cell.angle_alpha   90.00
_cell.angle_beta   90.00
_cell.angle_gamma   90.00
#
_symmetry.space_group_name_H-M   'P 1'
#
loop_
_entity.id
_entity.type
_entity.pdbx_description
1 polymer ?
#
loop_
_entity_poly.entity_id
_entity_poly.type
_entity_poly.pdbx_seq_one_letter_code
_entity_poly.pdbx_strand_id
1 'polypeptide(L)'
;MSKFDFKTQREISILASFLSAIDEEVISEKDLLSIKDKNINNESDLRYVSDIILKPWFLEYTRANRYNVIQSIDFVINNQDNLINEVFSEVNFIFHYEIENKVFFLKKIKTYLEEYMQDSE
;
A
#
# COMPACT_ATOMS: atom_id res chain seq x y z
N MET A 1 -0.34 4.70 -26.13
CA MET A 1 -0.78 3.32 -25.84
C MET A 1 -0.19 2.94 -24.50
N SER A 2 -1.01 2.51 -23.54
CA SER A 2 -0.46 1.97 -22.29
C SER A 2 0.40 0.74 -22.61
N LYS A 3 1.54 0.62 -21.92
CA LYS A 3 2.48 -0.50 -22.08
C LYS A 3 1.91 -1.83 -21.58
N PHE A 4 0.81 -1.79 -20.83
CA PHE A 4 0.24 -2.94 -20.13
C PHE A 4 -1.15 -3.28 -20.64
N ASP A 5 -1.58 -4.54 -20.51
CA ASP A 5 -2.96 -4.93 -20.80
C ASP A 5 -3.95 -4.34 -19.78
N PHE A 6 -5.25 -4.41 -20.08
CA PHE A 6 -6.30 -3.85 -19.22
C PHE A 6 -6.34 -4.43 -17.81
N LYS A 7 -6.03 -5.73 -17.66
CA LYS A 7 -6.03 -6.39 -16.35
C LYS A 7 -4.89 -5.82 -15.51
N THR A 8 -3.70 -5.75 -16.08
CA THR A 8 -2.49 -5.24 -15.43
C THR A 8 -2.68 -3.79 -15.00
N GLN A 9 -3.21 -2.94 -15.88
CA GLN A 9 -3.53 -1.54 -15.52
C GLN A 9 -4.51 -1.47 -14.34
N ARG A 10 -5.57 -2.30 -14.36
CA ARG A 10 -6.54 -2.34 -13.28
C ARG A 10 -5.89 -2.71 -11.93
N GLU A 11 -5.04 -3.73 -11.91
CA GLU A 11 -4.38 -4.15 -10.67
C GLU A 11 -3.39 -3.09 -10.16
N ILE A 12 -2.65 -2.42 -11.06
CA ILE A 12 -1.79 -1.28 -10.72
C ILE A 12 -2.64 -0.17 -10.10
N SER A 13 -3.71 0.26 -10.78
CA SER A 13 -4.54 1.37 -10.31
C SER A 13 -5.24 1.06 -8.98
N ILE A 14 -5.70 -0.17 -8.75
CA ILE A 14 -6.28 -0.57 -7.46
C ILE A 14 -5.23 -0.40 -6.35
N LEU A 15 -4.01 -0.90 -6.57
CA LEU A 15 -2.97 -0.84 -5.55
C LEU A 15 -2.46 0.59 -5.32
N ALA A 16 -2.21 1.36 -6.37
CA ALA A 16 -1.80 2.75 -6.27
C ALA A 16 -2.87 3.60 -5.56
N SER A 17 -4.14 3.41 -5.92
CA SER A 17 -5.26 4.09 -5.25
C SER A 17 -5.32 3.76 -3.76
N PHE A 18 -5.07 2.51 -3.37
CA PHE A 18 -5.00 2.13 -1.96
C PHE A 18 -3.80 2.76 -1.24
N LEU A 19 -2.62 2.69 -1.86
CA LEU A 19 -1.39 3.28 -1.30
C LEU A 19 -1.41 4.80 -1.27
N SER A 20 -2.32 5.46 -2.01
CA SER A 20 -2.50 6.91 -1.93
C SER A 20 -2.87 7.40 -0.53
N ALA A 21 -3.33 6.52 0.37
CA ALA A 21 -3.56 6.85 1.77
C ALA A 21 -2.30 7.38 2.50
N ILE A 22 -1.11 7.05 1.98
CA ILE A 22 0.21 7.48 2.49
C ILE A 22 0.95 8.37 1.47
N ASP A 23 0.20 9.00 0.57
CA ASP A 23 0.68 10.01 -0.38
C ASP A 23 0.72 11.41 0.26
N GLU A 24 1.74 12.19 -0.07
CA GLU A 24 1.95 13.56 0.43
C GLU A 24 0.77 14.49 0.14
N GLU A 25 0.10 14.29 -1.00
CA GLU A 25 -1.00 15.14 -1.41
C GLU A 25 -2.35 14.74 -0.77
N VAL A 26 -2.42 13.55 -0.16
CA VAL A 26 -3.67 12.95 0.33
C VAL A 26 -3.71 12.85 1.85
N ILE A 27 -2.58 12.55 2.49
CA ILE A 27 -2.54 12.33 3.93
C ILE A 27 -2.92 13.59 4.70
N SER A 28 -3.65 13.43 5.80
CA SER A 28 -3.97 14.57 6.66
C SER A 28 -2.74 15.07 7.43
N GLU A 29 -2.67 16.36 7.75
CA GLU A 29 -1.55 16.92 8.53
C GLU A 29 -1.37 16.23 9.89
N LYS A 30 -2.49 15.89 10.54
CA LYS A 30 -2.49 15.16 11.82
C LYS A 30 -1.84 13.78 11.67
N ASP A 31 -2.22 13.06 10.63
CA ASP A 31 -1.73 11.72 10.36
C ASP A 31 -0.25 11.74 9.95
N LEU A 32 0.14 12.69 9.10
CA LEU A 32 1.54 12.95 8.75
C LEU A 32 2.40 13.18 10.00
N LEU A 33 1.96 14.06 10.91
CA LEU A 33 2.69 14.32 12.17
C LEU A 33 2.88 13.07 13.03
N SER A 34 1.97 12.09 12.94
CA SER A 34 2.05 10.84 13.70
C SER A 34 3.07 9.84 13.13
N ILE A 35 3.42 9.95 11.84
CA ILE A 35 4.28 8.99 11.15
C ILE A 35 5.58 9.57 10.58
N LYS A 36 5.78 10.90 10.61
CA LYS A 36 6.91 11.59 9.96
C LYS A 36 8.31 11.08 10.34
N ASP A 37 8.49 10.58 11.56
CA ASP A 37 9.80 10.13 12.07
C ASP A 37 9.98 8.60 11.96
N LYS A 38 9.02 7.91 11.33
CA LYS A 38 8.98 6.44 11.23
C LYS A 38 9.87 5.93 10.10
N ASN A 39 10.67 4.91 10.40
CA ASN A 39 11.46 4.23 9.39
C ASN A 39 10.67 3.04 8.82
N ILE A 40 10.14 3.18 7.61
CA ILE A 40 9.32 2.14 6.97
C ILE A 40 10.08 0.85 6.60
N ASN A 41 11.41 0.84 6.68
CA ASN A 41 12.22 -0.36 6.54
C ASN A 41 12.30 -1.15 7.85
N ASN A 42 11.94 -0.53 9.00
CA ASN A 42 11.77 -1.22 10.27
C ASN A 42 10.35 -1.78 10.39
N GLU A 43 10.25 -3.06 10.71
CA GLU A 43 8.96 -3.77 10.78
C GLU A 43 7.97 -3.17 11.78
N SER A 44 8.44 -2.75 12.97
CA SER A 44 7.56 -2.18 14.00
C SER A 44 7.03 -0.80 13.60
N ASP A 45 7.85 0.00 12.93
CA ASP A 45 7.43 1.31 12.42
C ASP A 45 6.50 1.16 11.22
N LEU A 46 6.76 0.24 10.29
CA LEU A 46 5.85 -0.05 9.18
C LEU A 46 4.50 -0.56 9.67
N ARG A 47 4.49 -1.42 10.69
CA ARG A 47 3.26 -1.88 11.34
C ARG A 47 2.51 -0.71 11.97
N TYR A 48 3.21 0.18 12.68
CA TYR A 48 2.60 1.37 13.27
C TYR A 48 1.95 2.26 12.21
N VAL A 49 2.65 2.56 11.12
CA VAL A 49 2.09 3.33 9.98
C VAL A 49 0.85 2.63 9.43
N SER A 50 0.91 1.30 9.28
CA SER A 50 -0.21 0.51 8.76
C SER A 50 -1.42 0.54 9.69
N ASP A 51 -1.22 0.40 11.00
CA ASP A 51 -2.31 0.40 11.99
C ASP A 51 -2.98 1.78 12.11
N ILE A 52 -2.21 2.86 11.98
CA ILE A 52 -2.72 4.24 12.13
C ILE A 52 -3.35 4.77 10.84
N ILE A 53 -2.79 4.43 9.67
CA ILE A 53 -3.21 5.01 8.38
C ILE A 53 -3.95 3.99 7.51
N LEU A 54 -3.26 2.92 7.16
CA LEU A 54 -3.75 1.99 6.15
C LEU A 54 -4.95 1.18 6.66
N LYS A 55 -4.98 0.81 7.95
CA LYS A 55 -6.05 0.02 8.54
C LYS A 55 -7.38 0.76 8.52
N PRO A 56 -7.52 2.01 9.01
CA PRO A 56 -8.77 2.76 8.87
C PRO A 56 -9.26 2.83 7.43
N TRP A 57 -8.39 3.21 6.49
CA TRP A 57 -8.73 3.31 5.07
C TRP A 57 -9.18 1.97 4.48
N PHE A 58 -8.46 0.90 4.79
CA PHE A 58 -8.79 -0.45 4.33
C PHE A 58 -10.13 -0.93 4.89
N LEU A 59 -10.45 -0.62 6.15
CA LEU A 59 -11.69 -1.03 6.79
C LEU A 59 -12.90 -0.21 6.33
N GLU A 60 -12.73 0.96 5.72
CA GLU A 60 -13.83 1.68 5.06
C GLU A 60 -14.31 0.97 3.77
N TYR A 61 -13.46 0.15 3.16
CA TYR A 61 -13.82 -0.57 1.94
C TYR A 61 -14.79 -1.71 2.23
N THR A 62 -15.61 -2.05 1.22
CA THR A 62 -16.40 -3.28 1.25
C THR A 62 -15.49 -4.50 1.27
N ARG A 63 -15.97 -5.64 1.80
CA ARG A 63 -15.20 -6.89 1.86
C ARG A 63 -14.66 -7.32 0.48
N ALA A 64 -15.44 -7.13 -0.58
CA ALA A 64 -15.01 -7.44 -1.95
C ALA A 64 -13.84 -6.53 -2.40
N ASN A 65 -13.89 -5.23 -2.07
CA ASN A 65 -12.82 -4.29 -2.41
C ASN A 65 -11.55 -4.56 -1.58
N ARG A 66 -11.69 -4.92 -0.31
CA ARG A 66 -10.57 -5.37 0.54
C ARG A 66 -9.85 -6.57 -0.07
N TYR A 67 -10.61 -7.57 -0.53
CA TYR A 67 -10.06 -8.74 -1.22
C TYR A 67 -9.34 -8.33 -2.52
N ASN A 68 -9.92 -7.42 -3.30
CA ASN A 68 -9.28 -6.91 -4.52
C ASN A 68 -7.92 -6.27 -4.23
N VAL A 69 -7.79 -5.43 -3.19
CA VAL A 69 -6.50 -4.83 -2.81
C VAL A 69 -5.45 -5.90 -2.50
N ILE A 70 -5.80 -6.90 -1.68
CA ILE A 70 -4.88 -7.99 -1.33
C ILE A 70 -4.45 -8.78 -2.59
N GLN A 71 -5.40 -9.07 -3.48
CA GLN A 71 -5.11 -9.75 -4.75
C GLN A 71 -4.25 -8.91 -5.70
N SER A 72 -4.44 -7.59 -5.73
CA SER A 72 -3.62 -6.69 -6.53
C SER A 72 -2.18 -6.65 -6.00
N ILE A 73 -1.96 -6.70 -4.68
CA ILE A 73 -0.61 -6.84 -4.11
C ILE A 73 0.05 -8.14 -4.57
N ASP A 74 -0.65 -9.27 -4.46
CA ASP A 74 -0.14 -10.57 -4.93
C ASP A 74 0.17 -10.55 -6.43
N PHE A 75 -0.72 -9.95 -7.23
CA PHE A 75 -0.52 -9.85 -8.67
C PHE A 75 0.75 -9.07 -8.98
N VAL A 76 0.92 -7.88 -8.39
CA VAL A 76 2.05 -6.99 -8.63
C VAL A 76 3.37 -7.62 -8.18
N ILE A 77 3.40 -8.27 -7.00
CA ILE A 77 4.60 -8.96 -6.50
C ILE A 77 5.02 -10.12 -7.41
N ASN A 78 4.06 -10.88 -7.94
CA ASN A 78 4.35 -12.10 -8.69
C ASN A 78 4.63 -11.87 -10.19
N ASN A 79 4.30 -10.70 -10.74
CA ASN A 79 4.35 -10.44 -12.18
C ASN A 79 5.47 -9.48 -12.62
N GLN A 80 6.64 -9.54 -11.97
CA GLN A 80 7.91 -8.85 -12.30
C GLN A 80 8.14 -7.48 -11.65
N ASP A 81 9.42 -7.11 -11.51
CA ASP A 81 9.88 -5.86 -10.89
C ASP A 81 9.38 -4.59 -11.58
N ASN A 82 8.98 -4.65 -12.85
CA ASN A 82 8.48 -3.50 -13.60
C ASN A 82 7.13 -3.00 -13.08
N LEU A 83 6.23 -3.89 -12.66
CA LEU A 83 4.89 -3.51 -12.17
C LEU A 83 4.97 -2.82 -10.81
N ILE A 84 5.88 -3.30 -9.95
CA ILE A 84 6.14 -2.69 -8.64
C ILE A 84 6.66 -1.27 -8.82
N ASN A 85 7.57 -1.07 -9.78
CA ASN A 85 8.07 0.27 -10.06
C ASN A 85 6.99 1.20 -10.63
N GLU A 86 6.09 0.69 -11.45
CA GLU A 86 4.97 1.48 -11.97
C GLU A 86 4.04 1.94 -10.84
N VAL A 87 3.59 1.02 -9.97
CA VAL A 87 2.75 1.35 -8.81
C VAL A 87 3.40 2.42 -7.94
N PHE A 88 4.68 2.28 -7.65
CA PHE A 88 5.40 3.21 -6.77
C PHE A 88 5.70 4.54 -7.46
N SER A 89 5.61 4.63 -8.79
CA SER A 89 5.71 5.89 -9.52
C SER A 89 4.40 6.68 -9.56
N GLU A 90 3.27 6.02 -9.27
CA GLU A 90 1.95 6.66 -9.16
C GLU A 90 1.67 7.24 -7.77
N VAL A 91 2.57 7.04 -6.80
CA VAL A 91 2.39 7.45 -5.39
C VAL A 91 3.60 8.22 -4.90
N ASN A 92 3.38 9.44 -4.43
CA ASN A 92 4.40 10.29 -3.81
C ASN A 92 4.44 10.02 -2.30
N PHE A 93 5.17 8.98 -1.90
CA PHE A 93 5.26 8.60 -0.50
C PHE A 93 5.86 9.69 0.40
N ILE A 94 5.22 9.92 1.54
CA ILE A 94 5.65 10.90 2.57
C ILE A 94 6.87 10.49 3.40
N PHE A 95 7.40 9.30 3.17
CA PHE A 95 8.40 8.72 4.05
C PHE A 95 9.73 9.46 3.96
N HIS A 96 10.30 9.79 5.11
CA HIS A 96 11.64 10.37 5.16
C HIS A 96 12.72 9.38 4.71
N TYR A 97 12.47 8.08 4.91
CA TYR A 97 13.35 6.99 4.50
C TYR A 97 12.85 6.40 3.19
N GLU A 98 13.76 6.23 2.21
CA GLU A 98 13.46 5.51 0.99
C GLU A 98 13.07 4.06 1.28
N ILE A 99 12.14 3.52 0.48
CA ILE A 99 11.74 2.12 0.56
C ILE A 99 12.84 1.26 -0.07
N GLU A 100 13.69 0.64 0.76
CA GLU A 100 14.87 -0.12 0.33
C GLU A 100 14.49 -1.36 -0.50
N ASN A 101 13.40 -2.03 -0.11
CA ASN A 101 12.90 -3.22 -0.78
C ASN A 101 11.39 -3.17 -0.96
N LYS A 102 10.95 -2.70 -2.14
CA LYS A 102 9.54 -2.53 -2.50
C LYS A 102 8.73 -3.83 -2.44
N VAL A 103 9.34 -4.96 -2.84
CA VAL A 103 8.69 -6.28 -2.75
C VAL A 103 8.42 -6.64 -1.30
N PHE A 104 9.44 -6.51 -0.44
CA PHE A 104 9.32 -6.85 0.98
C PHE A 104 8.33 -5.93 1.69
N PHE A 105 8.37 -4.63 1.38
CA PHE A 105 7.39 -3.65 1.85
C PHE A 105 5.96 -4.09 1.53
N LEU A 106 5.65 -4.38 0.25
CA LEU A 106 4.31 -4.82 -0.14
C LEU A 106 3.90 -6.15 0.50
N LYS A 107 4.83 -7.10 0.65
CA LYS A 107 4.56 -8.37 1.35
C LYS A 107 4.14 -8.13 2.81
N LYS A 108 4.82 -7.23 3.51
CA LYS A 108 4.49 -6.88 4.90
C LYS A 108 3.14 -6.18 4.99
N ILE A 109 2.89 -5.19 4.13
CA ILE A 109 1.57 -4.54 4.05
C ILE A 109 0.48 -5.59 3.82
N LYS A 110 0.65 -6.49 2.85
CA LYS A 110 -0.31 -7.57 2.58
C LYS A 110 -0.62 -8.40 3.82
N THR A 111 0.41 -8.86 4.54
CA THR A 111 0.22 -9.63 5.78
C THR A 111 -0.62 -8.87 6.80
N TYR A 112 -0.36 -7.58 7.00
CA TYR A 112 -1.17 -6.77 7.92
C TYR A 112 -2.61 -6.60 7.43
N LEU A 113 -2.83 -6.41 6.13
CA LEU A 113 -4.18 -6.34 5.57
C LEU A 113 -4.97 -7.64 5.75
N GLU A 114 -4.32 -8.79 5.58
CA GLU A 114 -4.92 -10.10 5.84
C GLU A 114 -5.31 -10.26 7.32
N GLU A 115 -4.45 -9.82 8.25
CA GLU A 115 -4.76 -9.79 9.69
C GLU A 115 -5.96 -8.88 9.99
N TYR A 116 -5.98 -7.65 9.45
CA TYR A 116 -7.09 -6.71 9.66
C TYR A 116 -8.42 -7.25 9.13
N MET A 117 -8.37 -8.05 8.07
CA MET A 117 -9.55 -8.68 7.52
C MET A 117 -10.14 -9.71 8.51
N GLN A 118 -9.30 -10.49 9.19
CA GLN A 118 -9.70 -11.47 10.21
C GLN A 118 -10.21 -10.81 11.49
N ASP A 119 -9.58 -9.73 11.94
CA ASP A 119 -9.98 -8.98 13.14
C ASP A 119 -11.34 -8.28 12.99
N SER A 120 -11.82 -8.11 11.75
CA SER A 120 -13.07 -7.41 11.43
C SER A 120 -14.29 -8.32 11.23
N GLU A 121 -14.10 -9.64 11.39
CA GLU A 121 -15.14 -10.68 11.36
C GLU A 121 -15.64 -11.02 12.77
#